data_AF-A0A9E1JHG4-F1
#
_entry.id   AF-A0A9E1JHG4-F1
#
_cell.length_a   1.000
_cell.length_b   1.000
_cell.length_c   1.000
_cell.angle_alpha   90.00
_cell.angle_beta   90.00
_cell.angle_gamma   90.00
#
_symmetry.space_group_name_H-M   'P 1'
#
loop_
_entity.id
_entity.type
_entity.pdbx_description
1 polymer ?
#
loop_
_entity_poly.entity_id
_entity_poly.type
_entity_poly.pdbx_seq_one_letter_code
_entity_poly.pdbx_strand_id
1 'polypeptide(L)'
;MDQAISLLKALTEKLYKKNPEELKKNPGQTIESRMEQIFICPIEKKYAELDFKQSTEAILLGFEPEFTGDRIFAVMVGLYTMIHKSYNSKCELFILDYLNEQNLYNSARNIEIFVWRLSMRKKDDGRLIILTNSFEGEIRNLSYERLFGKLISLQDTMARIVSGRTGRIISKAVKIAGMAFLPIGI
;
A
#
# COMPACT_ATOMS: atom_id res chain seq x y z
N MET A 1 -6.86 9.10 -9.91
CA MET A 1 -5.70 8.49 -9.23
C MET A 1 -5.15 9.43 -8.15
N ASP A 2 -5.20 10.73 -8.37
CA ASP A 2 -4.68 11.79 -7.49
C ASP A 2 -5.13 11.68 -6.03
N GLN A 3 -6.40 11.35 -5.79
CA GLN A 3 -6.89 11.15 -4.43
C GLN A 3 -6.19 9.98 -3.72
N ALA A 4 -5.94 8.86 -4.43
CA ALA A 4 -5.19 7.73 -3.87
C ALA A 4 -3.75 8.15 -3.52
N ILE A 5 -3.10 8.89 -4.42
CA ILE A 5 -1.73 9.40 -4.21
C ILE A 5 -1.68 10.35 -3.01
N SER A 6 -2.63 11.27 -2.89
CA SER A 6 -2.74 12.19 -1.74
C SER A 6 -2.90 11.43 -0.41
N LEU A 7 -3.75 10.41 -0.39
CA LEU A 7 -3.94 9.55 0.78
C LEU A 7 -2.68 8.74 1.12
N LEU A 8 -1.98 8.19 0.12
CA LEU A 8 -0.72 7.48 0.32
C LEU A 8 0.36 8.43 0.83
N LYS A 9 0.47 9.66 0.31
CA LYS A 9 1.40 10.68 0.79
C LYS A 9 1.18 10.98 2.27
N ALA A 10 -0.07 11.25 2.65
CA ALA A 10 -0.44 11.49 4.05
C ALA A 10 -0.16 10.26 4.95
N LEU A 11 -0.36 9.05 4.42
CA LEU A 11 -0.05 7.80 5.12
C LEU A 11 1.47 7.65 5.31
N THR A 12 2.27 7.86 4.27
CA THR A 12 3.74 7.78 4.31
C THR A 12 4.31 8.70 5.37
N GLU A 13 3.89 9.98 5.38
CA GLU A 13 4.35 10.96 6.35
C GLU A 13 4.04 10.51 7.79
N LYS A 14 2.82 10.03 8.03
CA LYS A 14 2.40 9.52 9.34
C LYS A 14 3.20 8.29 9.77
N LEU A 15 3.41 7.35 8.86
CA LEU A 15 4.15 6.13 9.13
C LEU A 15 5.60 6.44 9.52
N TYR A 16 6.28 7.34 8.81
CA TYR A 16 7.64 7.75 9.21
C TYR A 16 7.65 8.47 10.55
N LYS A 17 6.70 9.38 10.82
CA LYS A 17 6.61 10.06 12.13
C LYS A 17 6.39 9.07 13.28
N LYS A 18 5.67 7.98 13.05
CA LYS A 18 5.41 6.94 14.07
C LYS A 18 6.52 5.89 14.16
N ASN A 19 7.32 5.73 13.10
CA ASN A 19 8.41 4.77 12.99
C ASN A 19 9.73 5.49 12.58
N PRO A 20 10.23 6.43 13.40
CA PRO A 20 11.36 7.27 13.01
C PRO A 20 12.67 6.48 12.78
N GLU A 21 12.82 5.32 13.42
CA GLU A 21 13.98 4.45 13.23
C GLU A 21 14.13 3.94 11.80
N GLU A 22 13.04 3.82 11.04
CA GLU A 22 13.07 3.35 9.66
C GLU A 22 13.74 4.38 8.74
N LEU A 23 13.44 5.67 8.93
CA LEU A 23 14.10 6.75 8.17
C LEU A 23 15.58 6.89 8.57
N LYS A 24 15.91 6.71 9.85
CA LYS A 24 17.30 6.82 10.36
C LYS A 24 18.27 5.83 9.72
N LYS A 25 17.78 4.72 9.16
CA LYS A 25 18.60 3.75 8.40
C LYS A 25 19.23 4.34 7.15
N ASN A 26 18.76 5.50 6.69
CA ASN A 26 19.24 6.16 5.49
C ASN A 26 19.73 7.58 5.80
N PRO A 27 21.00 7.73 6.22
CA PRO A 27 21.57 9.04 6.55
C PRO A 27 21.41 10.03 5.39
N GLY A 28 20.93 11.24 5.71
CA GLY A 28 20.71 12.30 4.73
C GLY A 28 19.39 12.23 3.96
N GLN A 29 18.55 11.21 4.17
CA GLN A 29 17.18 11.20 3.64
C GLN A 29 16.22 11.92 4.59
N THR A 30 15.23 12.60 4.01
CA THR A 30 14.09 13.19 4.72
C THR A 30 12.80 12.44 4.36
N ILE A 31 11.72 12.74 5.08
CA ILE A 31 10.39 12.19 4.72
C ILE A 31 10.02 12.67 3.32
N GLU A 32 10.28 13.94 3.02
CA GLU A 32 10.02 14.57 1.73
C GLU A 32 10.82 13.90 0.62
N SER A 33 12.13 13.66 0.81
CA SER A 33 12.96 13.01 -0.21
C SER A 33 12.52 11.56 -0.47
N ARG A 34 12.08 10.83 0.56
CA ARG A 34 11.49 9.50 0.39
C ARG A 34 10.16 9.55 -0.35
N MET A 35 9.31 10.54 -0.07
CA MET A 35 8.04 10.72 -0.78
C MET A 35 8.26 11.08 -2.26
N GLU A 36 9.23 11.94 -2.55
CA GLU A 36 9.64 12.27 -3.92
C GLU A 36 10.15 11.04 -4.68
N GLN A 37 10.83 10.11 -4.00
CA GLN A 37 11.22 8.83 -4.60
C GLN A 37 10.00 7.94 -4.86
N ILE A 38 9.12 7.75 -3.88
CA ILE A 38 8.00 6.80 -3.97
C ILE A 38 7.01 7.22 -5.06
N PHE A 39 6.62 8.49 -5.10
CA PHE A 39 5.47 8.97 -5.87
C PHE A 39 5.86 9.57 -7.21
N ILE A 40 6.61 8.81 -8.01
CA ILE A 40 7.04 9.18 -9.38
C ILE A 40 6.20 8.41 -10.39
N CYS A 41 5.72 9.13 -11.40
CA CYS A 41 5.05 8.54 -12.55
C CYS A 41 5.64 9.11 -13.87
N PRO A 42 5.97 8.27 -14.87
CA PRO A 42 5.83 6.81 -14.89
C PRO A 42 6.74 6.11 -13.86
N ILE A 43 6.38 4.89 -13.47
CA ILE A 43 7.21 4.08 -12.56
C ILE A 43 8.41 3.57 -13.36
N GLU A 44 9.49 4.33 -13.37
CA GLU A 44 10.71 3.99 -14.11
C GLU A 44 11.72 3.25 -13.24
N LYS A 45 11.75 3.56 -11.95
CA LYS A 45 12.81 3.12 -11.03
C LYS A 45 12.37 1.94 -10.19
N LYS A 46 13.22 0.91 -10.17
CA LYS A 46 13.24 -0.14 -9.15
C LYS A 46 14.42 0.12 -8.21
N TYR A 47 14.20 -0.08 -6.92
CA TYR A 47 15.20 0.26 -5.90
C TYR A 47 15.99 -0.98 -5.50
N ALA A 48 17.32 -0.90 -5.56
CA ALA A 48 18.21 -1.97 -5.13
C ALA A 48 18.04 -2.32 -3.65
N GLU A 49 17.74 -1.32 -2.79
CA GLU A 49 17.46 -1.53 -1.36
C GLU A 49 16.20 -2.38 -1.11
N LEU A 50 15.34 -2.54 -2.13
CA LEU A 50 14.15 -3.39 -2.10
C LEU A 50 14.32 -4.68 -2.90
N ASP A 51 15.56 -5.03 -3.26
CA ASP A 51 15.88 -6.14 -4.17
C ASP A 51 15.05 -6.06 -5.46
N PHE A 52 14.86 -4.84 -5.96
CA PHE A 52 14.08 -4.48 -7.14
C PHE A 52 12.60 -4.95 -7.11
N LYS A 53 12.10 -5.38 -5.95
CA LYS A 53 10.71 -5.80 -5.76
C LYS A 53 9.77 -4.61 -5.84
N GLN A 54 8.55 -4.87 -6.30
CA GLN A 54 7.47 -3.90 -6.41
C GLN A 54 6.14 -4.55 -6.02
N SER A 55 5.07 -3.76 -5.98
CA SER A 55 3.73 -4.20 -5.65
C SER A 55 3.71 -5.00 -4.33
N THR A 56 2.98 -6.09 -4.30
CA THR A 56 2.80 -6.95 -3.13
C THR A 56 4.10 -7.59 -2.65
N GLU A 57 5.09 -7.80 -3.52
CA GLU A 57 6.40 -8.37 -3.15
C GLU A 57 7.22 -7.39 -2.30
N ALA A 58 7.21 -6.10 -2.65
CA ALA A 58 7.87 -5.07 -1.84
C ALA A 58 7.18 -4.91 -0.47
N ILE A 59 5.85 -5.05 -0.42
CA ILE A 59 5.12 -5.07 0.85
C ILE A 59 5.57 -6.27 1.70
N LEU A 60 5.66 -7.46 1.11
CA LEU A 60 6.10 -8.66 1.81
C LEU A 60 7.51 -8.51 2.37
N LEU A 61 8.44 -8.00 1.56
CA LEU A 61 9.82 -7.70 1.98
C LEU A 61 9.85 -6.81 3.24
N GLY A 62 9.03 -5.75 3.26
CA GLY A 62 8.93 -4.85 4.42
C GLY A 62 8.46 -5.53 5.72
N PHE A 63 7.80 -6.68 5.64
CA PHE A 63 7.36 -7.49 6.78
C PHE A 63 8.23 -8.71 7.08
N GLU A 64 9.28 -8.98 6.29
CA GLU A 64 10.20 -10.07 6.60
C GLU A 64 11.00 -9.74 7.87
N PRO A 65 11.11 -10.67 8.84
CA PRO A 65 11.87 -10.42 10.07
C PRO A 65 13.32 -10.00 9.80
N GLU A 66 13.98 -10.67 8.85
CA GLU A 66 15.38 -10.44 8.48
C GLU A 66 15.61 -9.15 7.67
N PHE A 67 14.55 -8.49 7.19
CA PHE A 67 14.71 -7.29 6.37
C PHE A 67 15.24 -6.11 7.21
N THR A 68 16.45 -5.67 6.91
CA THR A 68 17.14 -4.59 7.64
C THR A 68 16.93 -3.22 7.04
N GLY A 69 16.47 -3.14 5.79
CA GLY A 69 16.19 -1.89 5.07
C GLY A 69 15.02 -1.09 5.65
N ASP A 70 14.69 0.02 4.99
CA ASP A 70 13.59 0.91 5.37
C ASP A 70 12.24 0.25 5.07
N ARG A 71 11.58 -0.22 6.14
CA ARG A 71 10.31 -0.94 6.06
C ARG A 71 9.17 -0.04 5.61
N ILE A 72 9.19 1.24 6.00
CA ILE A 72 8.16 2.19 5.56
C ILE A 72 8.31 2.45 4.07
N PHE A 73 9.55 2.67 3.60
CA PHE A 73 9.82 2.80 2.18
C PHE A 73 9.36 1.57 1.39
N ALA A 74 9.74 0.36 1.85
CA ALA A 74 9.35 -0.90 1.21
C ALA A 74 7.83 -1.05 1.05
N VAL A 75 7.06 -0.88 2.13
CA VAL A 75 5.61 -1.05 2.08
C VAL A 75 4.92 0.06 1.29
N MET A 76 5.43 1.29 1.32
CA MET A 76 4.83 2.41 0.59
C MET A 76 5.14 2.37 -0.90
N VAL A 77 6.35 1.97 -1.31
CA VAL A 77 6.65 1.62 -2.72
C VAL A 77 5.73 0.50 -3.17
N GLY A 78 5.59 -0.56 -2.35
CA GLY A 78 4.72 -1.68 -2.67
C GLY A 78 3.25 -1.29 -2.85
N LEU A 79 2.68 -0.51 -1.93
CA LEU A 79 1.30 -0.01 -2.04
C LEU A 79 1.11 0.90 -3.26
N TYR A 80 2.01 1.86 -3.46
CA TYR A 80 1.92 2.80 -4.59
C TYR A 80 1.96 2.06 -5.92
N THR A 81 2.96 1.21 -6.12
CA THR A 81 3.15 0.47 -7.38
C THR A 81 2.04 -0.56 -7.61
N MET A 82 1.50 -1.20 -6.56
CA MET A 82 0.34 -2.09 -6.66
C MET A 82 -0.92 -1.33 -7.12
N ILE A 83 -1.23 -0.20 -6.46
CA ILE A 83 -2.37 0.63 -6.82
C ILE A 83 -2.20 1.12 -8.26
N HIS A 84 -1.02 1.63 -8.62
CA HIS A 84 -0.73 2.09 -9.98
C HIS A 84 -0.93 0.98 -11.02
N LYS A 85 -0.46 -0.23 -10.74
CA LYS A 85 -0.67 -1.42 -11.59
C LYS A 85 -2.16 -1.74 -11.77
N SER A 86 -2.98 -1.56 -10.72
CA SER A 86 -4.44 -1.77 -10.81
C SER A 86 -5.14 -0.77 -11.74
N TYR A 87 -4.49 0.36 -12.04
CA TYR A 87 -4.89 1.35 -13.03
C TYR A 87 -4.11 1.21 -14.36
N ASN A 88 -3.67 -0.01 -14.70
CA ASN A 88 -2.90 -0.33 -15.90
C ASN A 88 -1.59 0.46 -16.05
N SER A 89 -1.00 0.85 -14.92
CA SER A 89 0.24 1.61 -14.86
C SER A 89 0.21 2.97 -15.60
N LYS A 90 -0.96 3.59 -15.70
CA LYS A 90 -1.13 4.92 -16.29
C LYS A 90 -0.96 6.03 -15.26
N CYS A 91 -0.24 7.09 -15.60
CA CYS A 91 -0.14 8.28 -14.74
C CYS A 91 -1.42 9.09 -14.70
N GLU A 92 -2.12 9.14 -15.83
CA GLU A 92 -3.36 9.88 -16.00
C GLU A 92 -4.42 8.93 -16.56
N LEU A 93 -5.65 9.07 -16.06
CA LEU A 93 -6.78 8.28 -16.49
C LEU A 93 -7.69 9.14 -17.35
N PHE A 94 -7.90 8.72 -18.58
CA PHE A 94 -8.87 9.31 -19.49
C PHE A 94 -10.17 8.52 -19.46
N ILE A 95 -11.28 9.17 -19.81
CA ILE A 95 -12.61 8.53 -19.82
C ILE A 95 -12.62 7.28 -20.73
N LEU A 96 -11.84 7.26 -21.81
CA LEU A 96 -11.79 6.13 -22.73
C LEU A 96 -10.89 4.98 -22.26
N ASP A 97 -10.20 5.14 -21.14
CA ASP A 97 -9.34 4.09 -20.61
C ASP A 97 -10.15 2.92 -20.09
N TYR A 98 -9.84 1.73 -20.60
CA TYR A 98 -10.38 0.47 -20.12
C TYR A 98 -9.54 -0.01 -18.94
N LEU A 99 -10.13 0.05 -17.76
CA LEU A 99 -9.57 -0.55 -16.56
C LEU A 99 -10.12 -1.95 -16.36
N ASN A 100 -9.39 -2.76 -15.60
CA ASN A 100 -9.83 -4.07 -15.18
C ASN A 100 -10.47 -3.97 -13.78
N GLU A 101 -11.77 -4.25 -13.70
CA GLU A 101 -12.55 -4.21 -12.46
C GLU A 101 -12.04 -5.18 -11.40
N GLN A 102 -11.53 -6.36 -11.81
CA GLN A 102 -10.99 -7.36 -10.90
C GLN A 102 -9.67 -6.89 -10.28
N ASN A 103 -8.81 -6.22 -11.05
CA ASN A 103 -7.57 -5.64 -10.52
C ASN A 103 -7.84 -4.57 -9.46
N LEU A 104 -8.83 -3.69 -9.70
CA LEU A 104 -9.24 -2.67 -8.73
C LEU A 104 -9.84 -3.30 -7.46
N TYR A 105 -10.68 -4.33 -7.62
CA TYR A 105 -11.23 -5.08 -6.49
C TYR A 105 -10.12 -5.79 -5.70
N ASN A 106 -9.19 -6.46 -6.37
CA ASN A 106 -8.06 -7.14 -5.74
C ASN A 106 -7.14 -6.14 -5.02
N SER A 107 -6.93 -4.94 -5.59
CA SER A 107 -6.21 -3.84 -4.95
C SER A 107 -6.85 -3.46 -3.61
N ALA A 108 -8.18 -3.31 -3.57
CA ALA A 108 -8.91 -3.05 -2.33
C ALA A 108 -8.73 -4.15 -1.28
N ARG A 109 -8.86 -5.42 -1.69
CA ARG A 109 -8.65 -6.58 -0.80
C ARG A 109 -7.20 -6.67 -0.32
N ASN A 110 -6.23 -6.33 -1.15
CA ASN A 110 -4.82 -6.30 -0.79
C ASN A 110 -4.53 -5.22 0.24
N ILE A 111 -5.19 -4.06 0.17
CA ILE A 111 -5.06 -3.03 1.21
C ILE A 111 -5.61 -3.56 2.55
N GLU A 112 -6.73 -4.30 2.56
CA GLU A 112 -7.21 -4.96 3.79
C GLU A 112 -6.23 -5.99 4.34
N ILE A 113 -5.62 -6.81 3.47
CA ILE A 113 -4.58 -7.78 3.86
C ILE A 113 -3.36 -7.06 4.42
N PHE A 114 -2.96 -5.95 3.83
CA PHE A 114 -1.88 -5.10 4.35
C PHE A 114 -2.20 -4.58 5.75
N VAL A 115 -3.41 -4.04 5.97
CA VAL A 115 -3.87 -3.58 7.29
C VAL A 115 -3.85 -4.70 8.33
N TRP A 116 -4.32 -5.90 7.96
CA TRP A 116 -4.22 -7.05 8.86
C TRP A 116 -2.77 -7.42 9.18
N ARG A 117 -1.87 -7.35 8.19
CA ARG A 117 -0.44 -7.64 8.41
C ARG A 117 0.19 -6.64 9.39
N LEU A 118 -0.20 -5.37 9.32
CA LEU A 118 0.25 -4.34 10.27
C LEU A 118 -0.17 -4.65 11.72
N SER A 119 -1.31 -5.29 11.95
CA SER A 119 -1.78 -5.63 13.30
C SER A 119 -1.28 -6.99 13.82
N MET A 120 -0.73 -7.83 12.94
CA MET A 120 -0.39 -9.22 13.27
C MET A 120 1.10 -9.55 13.16
N ARG A 121 1.86 -8.83 12.34
CA ARG A 121 3.29 -9.10 12.17
C ARG A 121 4.09 -8.46 13.28
N LYS A 122 4.76 -9.31 14.06
CA LYS A 122 5.56 -8.94 15.22
C LYS A 122 7.02 -9.35 15.01
N LYS A 123 7.93 -8.62 15.64
CA LYS A 123 9.33 -9.01 15.83
C LYS A 123 9.42 -10.11 16.88
N ASP A 124 10.60 -10.70 17.03
CA ASP A 124 10.86 -11.76 18.02
C ASP A 124 10.59 -11.31 19.47
N ASP A 125 10.72 -10.01 19.73
CA ASP A 125 10.40 -9.39 21.02
C ASP A 125 8.89 -9.18 21.27
N GLY A 126 8.03 -9.61 20.35
CA GLY A 126 6.58 -9.50 20.44
C GLY A 126 5.99 -8.13 20.07
N ARG A 127 6.81 -7.12 19.74
CA ARG A 127 6.34 -5.81 19.27
C ARG A 127 5.98 -5.87 17.79
N LEU A 128 5.02 -5.06 17.35
CA LEU A 128 4.65 -4.97 15.93
C LEU A 128 5.84 -4.49 15.09
N ILE A 129 5.99 -5.05 13.88
CA ILE A 129 7.08 -4.69 12.96
C ILE A 129 6.95 -3.22 12.52
N ILE A 130 5.73 -2.78 12.20
CA ILE A 130 5.41 -1.40 11.83
C ILE A 130 4.31 -0.89 12.77
N LEU A 131 4.58 0.22 13.45
CA LEU A 131 3.65 0.86 14.36
C LEU A 131 2.67 1.75 13.58
N THR A 132 1.37 1.61 13.85
CA THR A 132 0.32 2.43 13.25
C THR A 132 -0.61 3.02 14.32
N ASN A 133 -1.81 2.47 14.47
CA ASN A 133 -2.74 2.85 15.53
C ASN A 133 -2.19 2.42 16.89
N SER A 134 -2.48 3.20 17.92
CA SER A 134 -2.32 2.78 19.31
C SER A 134 -3.70 2.72 19.96
N PHE A 135 -4.04 1.54 20.49
CA PHE A 135 -5.22 1.34 21.33
C PHE A 135 -4.90 1.50 22.82
N GLU A 136 -3.61 1.65 23.16
CA GLU A 136 -3.12 1.89 24.52
C GLU A 136 -3.10 3.40 24.84
N GLY A 137 -3.54 3.75 26.05
CA GLY A 137 -3.70 5.13 26.53
C GLY A 137 -5.12 5.69 26.42
N GLU A 138 -5.36 6.87 27.00
CA GLU A 138 -6.68 7.52 27.01
C GLU A 138 -7.15 7.99 25.62
N ILE A 139 -6.21 8.32 24.72
CA ILE A 139 -6.52 8.83 23.37
C ILE A 139 -6.21 7.77 22.32
N ARG A 140 -7.26 7.13 21.80
CA ARG A 140 -7.18 6.18 20.69
C ARG A 140 -6.84 6.90 19.38
N ASN A 141 -5.67 6.63 18.81
CA ASN A 141 -5.30 7.18 17.51
C ASN A 141 -5.76 6.27 16.37
N LEU A 142 -6.99 6.49 15.89
CA LEU A 142 -7.58 5.78 14.73
C LEU A 142 -7.36 6.51 13.40
N SER A 143 -6.37 7.40 13.35
CA SER A 143 -6.19 8.26 12.19
C SER A 143 -5.55 7.53 11.00
N TYR A 144 -4.94 6.35 11.21
CA TYR A 144 -4.47 5.46 10.13
C TYR A 144 -5.63 4.68 9.53
N GLU A 145 -6.50 4.10 10.37
CA GLU A 145 -7.72 3.41 9.91
C GLU A 145 -8.58 4.28 8.99
N ARG A 146 -8.68 5.59 9.27
CA ARG A 146 -9.39 6.53 8.39
C ARG A 146 -8.75 6.65 7.00
N LEU A 147 -7.41 6.61 6.92
CA LEU A 147 -6.71 6.67 5.62
C LEU A 147 -6.86 5.34 4.88
N PHE A 148 -6.73 4.21 5.58
CA PHE A 148 -6.94 2.88 4.99
C PHE A 148 -8.36 2.69 4.47
N GLY A 149 -9.37 3.05 5.27
CA GLY A 149 -10.78 2.96 4.86
C GLY A 149 -11.08 3.81 3.61
N LYS A 150 -10.49 5.01 3.51
CA LYS A 150 -10.61 5.85 2.30
C LYS A 150 -9.94 5.21 1.09
N LEU A 151 -8.74 4.64 1.25
CA LEU A 151 -8.04 3.94 0.17
C LEU A 151 -8.85 2.71 -0.31
N ILE A 152 -9.31 1.86 0.60
CA ILE A 152 -10.13 0.68 0.30
C ILE A 152 -11.41 1.11 -0.44
N SER A 153 -12.13 2.09 0.10
CA SER A 153 -13.37 2.60 -0.50
C SER A 153 -13.16 3.17 -1.90
N LEU A 154 -12.05 3.87 -2.14
CA LEU A 154 -11.71 4.40 -3.46
C LEU A 154 -11.49 3.28 -4.49
N GLN A 155 -10.75 2.24 -4.11
CA GLN A 155 -10.49 1.08 -4.99
C GLN A 155 -11.79 0.28 -5.26
N ASP A 156 -12.57 -0.03 -4.22
CA ASP A 156 -13.84 -0.76 -4.36
C ASP A 156 -14.87 0.02 -5.20
N THR A 157 -14.97 1.34 -4.99
CA THR A 157 -15.89 2.19 -5.76
C THR A 157 -15.51 2.19 -7.23
N MET A 158 -14.22 2.34 -7.54
CA MET A 158 -13.74 2.27 -8.93
C MET A 158 -13.99 0.90 -9.56
N ALA A 159 -13.77 -0.18 -8.82
CA ALA A 159 -14.07 -1.53 -9.31
C ALA A 159 -15.55 -1.66 -9.71
N ARG A 160 -16.48 -1.15 -8.89
CA ARG A 160 -17.92 -1.16 -9.19
C ARG A 160 -18.29 -0.29 -10.39
N ILE A 161 -17.71 0.89 -10.52
CA ILE A 161 -17.93 1.79 -11.66
C ILE A 161 -17.49 1.10 -12.96
N VAL A 162 -16.29 0.51 -12.97
CA VAL A 162 -15.74 -0.17 -14.14
C VAL A 162 -16.53 -1.43 -14.49
N SER A 163 -16.93 -2.22 -13.49
CA SER A 163 -17.82 -3.38 -13.67
C SER A 163 -19.16 -2.98 -14.27
N GLY A 164 -19.79 -1.92 -13.77
CA GLY A 164 -21.05 -1.39 -14.30
C GLY A 164 -20.94 -0.89 -15.73
N ARG A 165 -19.81 -0.28 -16.10
CA ARG A 165 -19.54 0.20 -17.47
C ARG A 165 -19.28 -0.94 -18.46
N THR A 166 -18.56 -1.97 -18.03
CA THR A 166 -18.12 -3.08 -18.90
C THR A 166 -19.10 -4.26 -18.94
N GLY A 167 -20.05 -4.32 -18.00
CA GLY A 167 -20.96 -5.45 -17.83
C GLY A 167 -20.30 -6.70 -17.25
N ARG A 168 -19.04 -6.62 -16.83
CA ARG A 168 -18.29 -7.77 -16.27
C ARG A 168 -18.57 -7.93 -14.78
N ILE A 169 -18.67 -9.17 -14.34
CA ILE A 169 -18.93 -9.54 -12.94
C ILE A 169 -17.61 -9.58 -12.16
N ILE A 170 -17.56 -8.90 -11.02
CA ILE A 170 -16.44 -9.00 -10.08
C ILE A 170 -16.54 -10.33 -9.33
N SER A 171 -15.53 -11.17 -9.49
CA SER A 171 -15.41 -12.41 -8.74
C SER A 171 -14.93 -12.12 -7.32
N LYS A 172 -15.77 -12.42 -6.33
CA LYS A 172 -15.40 -12.24 -4.92
C LYS A 172 -14.41 -13.33 -4.52
N ALA A 173 -13.24 -12.92 -4.07
CA ALA A 173 -12.26 -13.85 -3.52
C ALA A 173 -12.76 -14.38 -2.17
N VAL A 174 -12.72 -15.71 -1.99
CA VAL A 174 -12.93 -16.32 -0.67
C VAL A 174 -11.66 -16.12 0.14
N LYS A 175 -11.77 -15.40 1.27
CA LYS A 175 -10.64 -15.19 2.19
C LYS A 175 -10.32 -16.52 2.88
N ILE A 176 -9.37 -17.28 2.35
CA ILE A 176 -8.81 -18.45 3.05
C ILE A 176 -7.89 -17.92 4.15
N ALA A 177 -8.01 -18.47 5.36
CA ALA A 177 -7.12 -18.17 6.48
C ALA A 177 -5.66 -18.43 6.05
N GLY A 178 -4.87 -17.36 5.88
CA GLY A 178 -3.50 -17.44 5.32
C GLY A 178 -2.96 -16.17 4.66
N MET A 179 -3.79 -15.16 4.34
CA MET A 179 -3.34 -13.76 4.08
C MET A 179 -2.38 -13.57 2.90
N ALA A 180 -2.46 -14.39 1.86
CA ALA A 180 -1.76 -14.14 0.61
C ALA A 180 -2.38 -12.93 -0.11
N PHE A 181 -1.55 -12.08 -0.71
CA PHE A 181 -2.05 -11.01 -1.57
C PHE A 181 -2.66 -11.61 -2.85
N LEU A 182 -3.77 -11.02 -3.29
CA LEU A 182 -4.43 -11.35 -4.54
C LEU A 182 -3.62 -10.80 -5.73
N PRO A 183 -3.65 -11.49 -6.89
CA PRO A 183 -2.90 -11.04 -8.06
C PRO A 183 -3.47 -9.73 -8.60
N ILE A 184 -2.56 -8.85 -9.02
CA ILE A 184 -2.88 -7.68 -9.86
C ILE A 184 -2.21 -7.95 -11.21
N GLY A 185 -3.02 -8.28 -12.22
CA GLY A 185 -2.57 -8.59 -13.57
C GLY A 185 -2.39 -7.33 -14.43
N ILE A 186 -1.92 -7.53 -15.66
CA ILE A 186 -2.14 -6.62 -16.79
C ILE A 186 -3.09 -7.36 -17.72
#